data_AF-A0A8B3KLY3-F1
#
_entry.id   AF-A0A8B3KLY3-F1
#
_cell.length_a   1.000
_cell.length_b   1.000
_cell.length_c   1.000
_cell.angle_alpha   90.00
_cell.angle_beta   90.00
_cell.angle_gamma   90.00
#
_symmetry.space_group_name_H-M   'P 1'
#
loop_
_entity.id
_entity.type
_entity.pdbx_description
1 polymer ?
#
loop_
_entity_poly.entity_id
_entity_poly.type
_entity_poly.pdbx_seq_one_letter_code
_entity_poly.pdbx_strand_id
1 'polypeptide(L)' 'MAFKHYDVVRAASPSDLAKRLTQKLKEGWQPFGSPVAITPYTLMQAIAAEG' A
#
# COMPACT_ATOMS: atom_id res chain seq x y z
N MET A 1 -4.19 -4.16 18.82
CA MET A 1 -3.42 -4.47 17.60
C MET A 1 -2.18 -3.59 17.56
N ALA A 2 -0.98 -4.18 17.54
CA ALA A 2 0.27 -3.45 17.36
C ALA A 2 0.87 -3.90 16.03
N PHE A 3 0.75 -3.08 14.99
CA PHE A 3 1.42 -3.34 13.72
C PHE A 3 2.94 -3.28 13.95
N LYS A 4 3.65 -4.35 13.59
CA LYS A 4 5.12 -4.43 13.79
C LYS A 4 5.91 -4.16 12.53
N HIS A 5 5.26 -4.26 11.38
CA HIS A 5 5.90 -4.07 10.08
C HIS A 5 5.10 -3.07 9.26
N TYR A 6 5.81 -2.14 8.61
CA TYR A 6 5.27 -1.13 7.73
C TYR A 6 6.03 -1.16 6.41
N ASP A 7 5.31 -0.95 5.31
CA ASP A 7 5.86 -0.81 3.97
C ASP A 7 5.01 0.19 3.16
N VAL A 8 5.51 0.62 2.00
CA VAL A 8 4.82 1.56 1.11
C VAL A 8 4.76 0.97 -0.29
N VAL A 9 3.53 0.77 -0.77
CA VAL A 9 3.29 0.44 -2.18
C VAL A 9 3.26 1.74 -2.97
N ARG A 10 4.02 1.81 -4.06
CA ARG A 10 4.09 2.95 -4.97
C ARG A 10 3.91 2.51 -6.41
N ALA A 11 3.21 3.32 -7.19
CA ALA A 11 2.93 3.05 -8.59
C ALA A 11 2.71 4.32 -9.40
N ALA A 12 2.92 4.23 -10.71
CA ALA A 12 2.75 5.34 -11.62
C ALA A 12 1.29 5.58 -12.07
N SER A 13 0.40 4.65 -11.77
CA SER A 13 -1.02 4.72 -12.12
C SER A 13 -1.90 4.05 -11.05
N PRO A 14 -3.20 4.44 -10.94
CA PRO A 14 -4.13 3.81 -10.00
C PRO A 14 -4.25 2.30 -10.20
N SER A 15 -4.27 1.83 -11.45
CA SER A 15 -4.42 0.41 -11.77
C SER A 15 -3.21 -0.42 -11.38
N ASP A 16 -1.99 0.12 -11.55
CA ASP A 16 -0.76 -0.56 -11.10
C ASP A 16 -0.69 -0.58 -9.56
N LEU A 17 -1.10 0.52 -8.90
CA LEU A 17 -1.20 0.56 -7.44
C LEU A 17 -2.18 -0.51 -6.93
N ALA A 18 -3.36 -0.63 -7.53
CA ALA A 18 -4.37 -1.60 -7.14
C ALA A 18 -3.88 -3.05 -7.28
N LYS A 19 -3.13 -3.37 -8.35
CA LYS A 19 -2.55 -4.70 -8.56
C LYS A 19 -1.52 -5.05 -7.49
N ARG A 20 -0.56 -4.15 -7.25
CA ARG A 20 0.49 -4.35 -6.23
C ARG A 20 -0.09 -4.42 -4.83
N LEU A 21 -1.06 -3.55 -4.52
CA LEU A 21 -1.77 -3.57 -3.25
C LEU A 21 -2.49 -4.90 -3.05
N THR A 22 -3.20 -5.40 -4.08
CA THR A 22 -3.88 -6.70 -4.03
C THR A 22 -2.93 -7.86 -3.74
N GLN A 23 -1.70 -7.83 -4.28
CA GLN A 23 -0.68 -8.84 -3.95
C GLN A 23 -0.27 -8.76 -2.47
N LYS A 24 0.00 -7.55 -1.96
CA LYS A 24 0.34 -7.35 -0.54
C LYS A 24 -0.77 -7.77 0.42
N LEU A 25 -2.03 -7.50 0.06
CA LEU A 25 -3.18 -7.97 0.84
C LEU A 25 -3.23 -9.51 0.94
N LYS A 26 -2.91 -10.22 -0.16
CA LYS A 26 -2.83 -11.69 -0.14
C LYS A 26 -1.67 -12.22 0.71
N GLU A 27 -0.60 -11.43 0.85
CA GLU A 27 0.54 -11.72 1.74
C GLU A 27 0.22 -11.42 3.22
N GLY A 28 -0.99 -10.99 3.57
CA GLY A 28 -1.41 -10.72 4.94
C GLY A 28 -1.15 -9.28 5.41
N TRP A 29 -0.73 -8.39 4.51
CA TRP A 29 -0.63 -6.96 4.82
C TRP A 29 -2.03 -6.31 4.78
N GLN A 30 -2.18 -5.19 5.47
CA GLN A 30 -3.39 -4.38 5.48
C GLN A 30 -3.08 -2.93 5.08
N PRO A 31 -4.00 -2.21 4.41
CA PRO A 31 -3.81 -0.80 4.11
C PRO A 31 -3.81 0.01 5.41
N PHE A 32 -2.82 0.89 5.54
CA PHE A 32 -2.74 1.82 6.65
C PHE A 32 -3.11 3.22 6.16
N GLY A 33 -4.29 3.69 6.55
CA GLY A 33 -4.85 4.96 6.07
C GLY A 33 -5.23 4.94 4.59
N SER A 34 -5.43 6.13 4.02
CA SER A 34 -5.85 6.29 2.62
C SER A 34 -4.65 6.47 1.67
N PRO A 35 -4.79 6.10 0.37
CA PRO A 35 -3.74 6.34 -0.61
C PRO A 35 -3.49 7.85 -0.81
N VAL A 36 -2.24 8.20 -1.08
CA VAL A 36 -1.80 9.59 -1.31
C VAL A 36 -1.22 9.71 -2.72
N ALA A 37 -1.64 10.74 -3.45
CA ALA A 37 -0.99 11.17 -4.69
C ALA A 37 0.13 12.16 -4.34
N ILE A 38 1.39 11.80 -4.62
CA ILE A 38 2.55 12.67 -4.33
C ILE A 38 2.90 13.52 -5.55
N THR A 39 2.70 12.99 -6.75
CA THR A 39 2.80 13.71 -8.02
C THR A 39 1.70 13.20 -8.97
N PRO A 40 1.41 13.88 -10.10
CA PRO A 40 0.38 13.42 -11.05
C PRO A 40 0.59 11.98 -11.56
N TYR A 41 1.81 11.46 -11.45
CA TYR A 41 2.21 10.14 -11.92
C TYR A 41 2.80 9.28 -10.80
N THR A 42 2.50 9.57 -9.54
CA THR A 42 2.98 8.76 -8.42
C THR A 42 1.94 8.69 -7.33
N LEU A 43 1.35 7.51 -7.17
CA LEU A 43 0.43 7.16 -6.10
C LEU A 43 1.13 6.26 -5.11
N MET A 44 0.83 6.45 -3.83
CA MET A 44 1.36 5.64 -2.74
C MET A 44 0.26 5.18 -1.79
N GLN A 45 0.39 3.98 -1.24
CA GLN A 45 -0.44 3.45 -0.16
C GLN A 45 0.49 2.85 0.89
N ALA A 46 0.40 3.35 2.12
CA ALA A 46 1.06 2.71 3.25
C ALA A 46 0.34 1.40 3.58
N ILE A 47 1.10 0.37 3.92
CA ILE A 47 0.59 -0.92 4.36
C ILE A 47 1.28 -1.33 5.65
N ALA A 48 0.56 -2.08 6.47
CA ALA A 48 1.06 -2.59 7.74
C ALA A 48 0.69 -4.06 7.90
N ALA A 49 1.57 -4.85 8.49
CA ALA A 49 1.30 -6.22 8.84
C ALA A 49 1.40 -6.40 10.36
N GLU A 50 0.51 -7.23 10.89
CA GLU A 50 0.60 -7.68 12.27
C GLU A 50 1.68 -8.75 12.39
N GLY A 51 2.41 -8.71 13.51
CA GLY A 51 3.43 -9.66 13.90
C GLY A 51 3.63 -9.58 15.39
#